data_AF-A0A951U5Q2-F1
#
_entry.id   AF-A0A951U5Q2-F1
#
_cell.length_a   1.000
_cell.length_b   1.000
_cell.length_c   1.000
_cell.angle_alpha   90.00
_cell.angle_beta   90.00
_cell.angle_gamma   90.00
#
_symmetry.space_group_name_H-M   'P 1'
#
loop_
_entity.id
_entity.type
_entity.pdbx_description
1 polymer ?
#
loop_
_entity_poly.entity_id
_entity_poly.type
_entity_poly.pdbx_seq_one_letter_code
_entity_poly.pdbx_strand_id
1 'polypeptide(L)'
;MVMISLFLHGLLLIMPLPARPPAEPPPEAEKPKEEEVRLSSLQSLTKPSATPKPIPKASPKPPPPAPKPIVRPVARVAPPAPPRRPPPAPSPVPLAAAPVPASPTVEPSPVAIAPSPEPQAEQQLQDYLGQFQTSLGAVGASETAGLGIPYYLFPQAELYFTAESIAAADSSPDAQPVQVEGIEDILWASRKRPDAALEELRTLFQGFTFAEAGEFGGGAVYQVSQGSTVRYVNLVQSTDKTATFVVIWNRDPNSTQAAAP
;
A
#
# COMPACT_ATOMS: atom_id res chain seq x y z
N MET A 1 0.99 -26.51 25.97
CA MET A 1 1.71 -25.78 24.90
C MET A 1 3.23 -25.84 25.06
N VAL A 2 3.82 -25.48 26.20
CA VAL A 2 5.29 -25.47 26.41
C VAL A 2 5.99 -26.81 26.11
N MET A 3 5.42 -27.94 26.57
CA MET A 3 6.00 -29.27 26.31
C MET A 3 6.00 -29.67 24.83
N ILE A 4 5.01 -29.22 24.05
CA ILE A 4 4.94 -29.48 22.61
C ILE A 4 6.03 -28.67 21.89
N SER A 5 6.26 -27.42 22.32
CA SER A 5 7.34 -26.56 21.78
C SER A 5 8.72 -27.14 22.04
N LEU A 6 8.98 -27.69 23.24
CA LEU A 6 10.25 -28.34 23.58
C LEU A 6 10.47 -29.62 22.77
N PHE A 7 9.40 -30.41 22.57
CA PHE A 7 9.48 -31.63 21.77
C PHE A 7 9.77 -31.32 20.29
N LEU A 8 9.11 -30.31 19.71
CA LEU A 8 9.33 -29.93 18.32
C LEU A 8 10.74 -29.36 18.07
N HIS A 9 11.25 -28.56 19.02
CA HIS A 9 12.64 -28.07 18.95
C HIS A 9 13.65 -29.20 19.11
N GLY A 10 13.39 -30.18 19.99
CA GLY A 10 14.23 -31.37 20.13
C GLY A 10 14.28 -32.20 18.84
N LEU A 11 13.16 -32.35 18.14
CA LEU A 11 13.07 -33.10 16.89
C LEU A 11 13.89 -32.44 15.76
N LEU A 12 13.89 -31.11 15.68
CA LEU A 12 14.64 -30.35 14.68
C LEU A 12 16.16 -30.48 14.85
N LEU A 13 16.66 -30.61 16.08
CA LEU A 13 18.09 -30.76 16.35
C LEU A 13 18.64 -32.15 16.00
N ILE A 14 17.76 -33.16 15.91
CA ILE A 14 18.14 -34.55 15.59
C ILE A 14 18.04 -34.82 14.08
N MET A 15 17.39 -33.95 13.30
CA MET A 15 17.34 -34.12 11.84
C MET A 15 18.76 -33.97 11.25
N PRO A 16 19.28 -35.00 10.56
CA PRO A 16 20.55 -34.90 9.87
C PRO A 16 20.41 -33.84 8.78
N LEU A 17 21.27 -32.82 8.84
CA LEU A 17 21.35 -31.80 7.79
C LEU A 17 21.62 -32.52 6.45
N PRO A 18 20.88 -32.17 5.38
CA PRO A 18 21.17 -32.71 4.06
C PRO A 18 22.63 -32.41 3.73
N ALA A 19 23.37 -33.44 3.33
CA ALA A 19 24.77 -33.32 2.97
C ALA A 19 24.91 -32.19 1.93
N ARG A 20 25.82 -31.25 2.22
CA ARG A 20 26.14 -30.13 1.33
C ARG A 20 26.33 -30.69 -0.09
N PRO A 21 25.61 -30.18 -1.11
CA PRO A 21 25.80 -30.63 -2.48
C PRO A 21 27.29 -30.55 -2.83
N PRO A 22 27.85 -31.58 -3.49
CA PRO A 22 29.24 -31.56 -3.91
C PRO A 22 29.48 -30.27 -4.69
N ALA A 23 30.51 -29.53 -4.31
CA ALA A 23 30.88 -28.29 -4.98
C ALA A 23 30.99 -28.56 -6.48
N GLU A 24 30.20 -27.81 -7.27
CA GLU A 24 30.30 -27.83 -8.73
C GLU A 24 31.76 -27.62 -9.11
N PRO A 25 32.35 -28.50 -9.94
CA PRO A 25 33.70 -28.29 -10.41
C PRO A 25 33.76 -26.98 -11.19
N PRO A 26 34.83 -26.18 -11.04
CA PRO A 26 35.00 -24.96 -11.82
C PRO A 26 34.94 -25.31 -13.31
N PRO A 27 34.21 -24.53 -14.13
CA PRO A 27 34.04 -24.83 -15.55
C PRO A 27 35.40 -24.79 -16.23
N GLU A 28 35.91 -25.98 -16.50
CA GLU A 28 37.09 -26.21 -17.33
C GLU A 28 36.70 -25.83 -18.77
N ALA A 29 37.58 -25.06 -19.40
CA ALA A 29 37.38 -24.48 -20.72
C ALA A 29 37.30 -25.58 -21.80
N GLU A 30 36.12 -26.17 -21.99
CA GLU A 30 35.84 -27.05 -23.12
C GLU A 30 35.31 -26.24 -24.31
N LYS A 31 36.06 -26.39 -25.40
CA LYS A 31 35.85 -25.81 -26.73
C LYS A 31 34.41 -26.01 -27.21
N PRO A 32 33.72 -24.97 -27.69
CA PRO A 32 32.45 -25.15 -28.40
C PRO A 32 32.71 -25.88 -29.72
N LYS A 33 32.16 -27.08 -29.86
CA LYS A 33 31.86 -27.69 -31.16
C LYS A 33 30.76 -26.88 -31.82
N GLU A 34 31.01 -26.53 -33.07
CA GLU A 34 30.06 -25.98 -34.02
C GLU A 34 28.86 -26.91 -34.15
N GLU A 35 27.66 -26.40 -33.87
CA GLU A 35 26.46 -26.91 -34.52
C GLU A 35 25.59 -25.73 -34.98
N GLU A 36 25.27 -25.80 -36.25
CA GLU A 36 24.87 -24.76 -37.17
C GLU A 36 23.36 -24.58 -37.14
N VAL A 37 22.84 -23.50 -36.55
CA VAL A 37 21.44 -23.10 -36.74
C VAL A 37 21.35 -21.61 -37.11
N ARG A 38 21.40 -21.41 -38.42
CA ARG A 38 20.98 -20.26 -39.24
C ARG A 38 20.41 -19.03 -38.51
N LEU A 39 21.30 -18.11 -38.13
CA LEU A 39 20.96 -16.70 -38.03
C LEU A 39 21.06 -16.07 -39.42
N SER A 40 19.89 -15.87 -40.04
CA SER A 40 19.75 -15.02 -41.21
C SER A 40 20.22 -13.59 -40.89
N SER A 41 21.33 -13.22 -41.54
CA SER A 41 21.63 -11.89 -42.06
C SER A 41 21.73 -10.72 -41.08
N LEU A 42 22.86 -10.62 -40.38
CA LEU A 42 23.51 -9.33 -40.13
C LEU A 42 24.53 -9.08 -41.25
N GLN A 43 24.12 -8.30 -42.25
CA GLN A 43 24.99 -7.81 -43.32
C GLN A 43 26.09 -6.91 -42.74
N SER A 44 27.30 -7.46 -42.69
CA SER A 44 28.61 -6.84 -42.92
C SER A 44 28.68 -5.31 -43.02
N LEU A 45 29.03 -4.66 -41.91
CA LEU A 45 29.60 -3.32 -41.91
C LEU A 45 31.08 -3.42 -42.32
N THR A 46 31.35 -3.05 -43.57
CA THR A 46 32.68 -3.01 -44.18
C THR A 46 33.44 -1.75 -43.75
N LYS A 47 34.74 -1.93 -43.53
CA LYS A 47 35.80 -0.93 -43.31
C LYS A 47 35.70 0.29 -44.25
N PRO A 48 35.94 1.50 -43.74
CA PRO A 48 36.84 2.45 -44.41
C PRO A 48 37.86 3.00 -43.39
N SER A 49 39.17 2.92 -43.64
CA SER A 49 39.96 3.73 -44.57
C SER A 49 40.06 5.21 -44.18
N ALA A 50 41.26 5.76 -44.38
CA ALA A 50 41.88 6.90 -43.73
C ALA A 50 41.11 8.24 -43.75
N THR A 51 41.47 9.04 -42.75
CA THR A 51 41.10 10.41 -42.37
C THR A 51 41.00 11.42 -43.53
N PRO A 52 39.97 12.30 -43.50
CA PRO A 52 40.09 13.67 -43.98
C PRO A 52 39.92 14.70 -42.85
N LYS A 53 40.73 15.76 -42.92
CA LYS A 53 40.72 16.96 -42.05
C LYS A 53 39.30 17.51 -41.79
N PRO A 54 38.99 17.94 -40.56
CA PRO A 54 37.71 18.58 -40.27
C PRO A 54 37.65 19.98 -40.91
N ILE A 55 36.71 20.15 -41.84
CA ILE A 55 36.25 21.47 -42.31
C ILE A 55 35.25 22.00 -41.26
N PRO A 56 35.38 23.24 -40.77
CA PRO A 56 34.43 23.83 -39.84
C PRO A 56 33.05 23.96 -40.52
N LYS A 57 32.10 23.10 -40.13
CA LYS A 57 30.69 23.26 -40.50
C LYS A 57 30.12 24.43 -39.71
N ALA A 58 29.69 25.47 -40.42
CA ALA A 58 28.91 26.56 -39.88
C ALA A 58 27.68 26.02 -39.15
N SER A 59 27.50 26.43 -37.90
CA SER A 59 26.33 26.09 -37.09
C SER A 59 25.05 26.57 -37.79
N PRO A 60 24.04 25.70 -37.95
CA PRO A 60 22.74 26.13 -38.47
C PRO A 60 22.10 27.12 -37.50
N LYS A 61 21.68 28.26 -38.06
CA LYS A 61 20.98 29.33 -37.34
C LYS A 61 19.69 28.75 -36.74
N PRO A 62 19.37 29.02 -35.46
CA PRO A 62 18.15 28.54 -34.83
C PRO A 62 16.91 28.97 -35.64
N PRO A 63 15.91 28.08 -35.82
CA PRO A 63 14.66 28.46 -36.45
C PRO A 63 13.98 29.58 -35.65
N PRO A 64 13.30 30.53 -36.32
CA PRO A 64 12.60 31.60 -35.64
C PRO A 64 11.55 31.03 -34.68
N PRO A 65 11.35 31.66 -33.50
CA PRO A 65 10.40 31.19 -32.51
C PRO A 65 8.99 31.13 -33.09
N ALA A 66 8.30 30.02 -32.86
CA ALA A 66 6.92 29.84 -33.30
C ALA A 66 6.02 30.96 -32.73
N PRO A 67 5.07 31.49 -33.52
CA PRO A 67 4.14 32.50 -33.04
C PRO A 67 3.36 31.98 -31.84
N LYS A 68 3.35 32.76 -30.75
CA LYS A 68 2.63 32.43 -29.52
C LYS A 68 1.15 32.21 -29.85
N PRO A 69 0.50 31.17 -29.28
CA PRO A 69 -0.94 30.97 -29.43
C PRO A 69 -1.70 32.21 -28.93
N ILE A 70 -2.46 32.84 -29.81
CA ILE A 70 -3.40 33.91 -29.44
C ILE A 70 -4.53 33.22 -28.66
N VAL A 71 -4.48 33.33 -27.34
CA VAL A 71 -5.58 32.90 -26.47
C VAL A 71 -6.75 33.85 -26.72
N ARG A 72 -7.78 33.37 -27.42
CA ARG A 72 -9.05 34.11 -27.53
C ARG A 72 -9.65 34.24 -26.12
N PRO A 73 -10.09 35.43 -25.70
CA PRO A 73 -10.87 35.60 -24.48
C PRO A 73 -12.12 34.73 -24.55
N VAL A 74 -12.16 33.66 -23.75
CA VAL A 74 -13.37 32.86 -23.58
C VAL A 74 -14.39 33.74 -22.86
N ALA A 75 -15.55 33.92 -23.49
CA ALA A 75 -16.65 34.67 -22.90
C ALA A 75 -16.98 34.08 -21.51
N ARG A 76 -17.01 34.95 -20.50
CA ARG A 76 -17.29 34.62 -19.11
C ARG A 76 -18.73 34.08 -19.02
N VAL A 77 -18.89 32.77 -18.97
CA VAL A 77 -20.20 32.14 -18.72
C VAL A 77 -20.60 32.52 -17.29
N ALA A 78 -21.78 33.15 -17.16
CA ALA A 78 -22.32 33.52 -15.86
C ALA A 78 -22.54 32.27 -15.00
N PRO A 79 -22.20 32.29 -13.71
CA PRO A 79 -22.41 31.15 -12.83
C PRO A 79 -23.91 30.80 -12.75
N PRO A 80 -24.25 29.50 -12.76
CA PRO A 80 -25.63 29.04 -12.63
C PRO A 80 -26.22 29.50 -11.29
N ALA A 81 -27.47 29.98 -11.34
CA ALA A 81 -28.20 30.42 -10.16
C ALA A 81 -28.31 29.28 -9.12
N PRO A 82 -28.20 29.58 -7.82
CA PRO A 82 -28.29 28.57 -6.77
C PRO A 82 -29.66 27.86 -6.80
N PRO A 83 -29.70 26.53 -6.54
CA PRO A 83 -30.94 25.78 -6.49
C PRO A 83 -31.85 26.31 -5.38
N ARG A 84 -33.14 26.48 -5.69
CA ARG A 84 -34.16 26.89 -4.73
C ARG A 84 -34.30 25.81 -3.66
N ARG A 85 -34.12 26.19 -2.39
CA ARG A 85 -34.33 25.30 -1.24
C ARG A 85 -35.78 24.79 -1.23
N PRO A 86 -36.02 23.49 -1.07
CA PRO A 86 -37.36 22.97 -0.81
C PRO A 86 -37.87 23.46 0.57
N PRO A 87 -39.20 23.61 0.73
CA PRO A 87 -39.80 24.04 1.98
C PRO A 87 -39.55 23.01 3.10
N PRO A 88 -39.41 23.46 4.36
CA PRO A 88 -39.20 22.57 5.50
C PRO A 88 -40.42 21.66 5.70
N ALA A 89 -40.14 20.37 5.95
CA ALA A 89 -41.16 19.39 6.31
C ALA A 89 -41.80 19.73 7.67
N PRO A 90 -43.10 19.43 7.87
CA PRO A 90 -43.78 19.70 9.13
C PRO A 90 -43.19 18.86 10.28
N SER A 91 -42.96 19.50 11.43
CA SER A 91 -42.53 18.85 12.66
C SER A 91 -43.57 17.84 13.17
N PRO A 92 -43.15 16.65 13.63
CA PRO A 92 -44.05 15.67 14.21
C PRO A 92 -44.63 16.15 15.55
N VAL A 93 -45.92 15.93 15.73
CA VAL A 93 -46.68 16.22 16.96
C VAL A 93 -46.26 15.22 18.05
N PRO A 94 -46.05 15.65 19.31
CA PRO A 94 -45.71 14.74 20.41
C PRO A 94 -46.88 13.81 20.73
N LEU A 95 -46.67 12.50 20.61
CA LEU A 95 -47.64 11.49 21.02
C LEU A 95 -47.53 11.28 22.54
N ALA A 96 -48.65 11.44 23.24
CA ALA A 96 -48.75 11.26 24.69
C ALA A 96 -48.39 9.82 25.10
N ALA A 97 -47.57 9.69 26.15
CA ALA A 97 -47.13 8.43 26.71
C ALA A 97 -48.29 7.67 27.36
N ALA A 98 -48.43 6.38 27.02
CA ALA A 98 -49.32 5.45 27.70
C ALA A 98 -48.66 4.89 28.98
N PRO A 99 -49.42 4.55 30.04
CA PRO A 99 -48.89 3.99 31.27
C PRO A 99 -48.40 2.55 31.06
N VAL A 100 -47.19 2.27 31.55
CA VAL A 100 -46.53 0.97 31.51
C VAL A 100 -47.12 0.07 32.62
N PRO A 101 -47.59 -1.15 32.32
CA PRO A 101 -47.96 -2.12 33.35
C PRO A 101 -46.71 -2.72 34.02
N ALA A 102 -46.77 -2.91 35.33
CA ALA A 102 -45.71 -3.51 36.13
C ALA A 102 -45.44 -4.96 35.69
N SER A 103 -44.19 -5.24 35.31
CA SER A 103 -43.70 -6.60 35.03
C SER A 103 -43.11 -7.26 36.28
N PRO A 104 -43.21 -8.61 36.38
CA PRO A 104 -42.79 -9.38 37.54
C PRO A 104 -41.27 -9.45 37.69
N THR A 105 -40.83 -9.56 38.94
CA THR A 105 -39.45 -9.87 39.33
C THR A 105 -39.08 -11.27 38.82
N VAL A 106 -38.22 -11.32 37.80
CA VAL A 106 -37.61 -12.56 37.31
C VAL A 106 -36.30 -12.78 38.04
N GLU A 107 -36.21 -13.96 38.65
CA GLU A 107 -35.07 -14.56 39.32
C GLU A 107 -33.83 -14.60 38.38
N PRO A 108 -32.63 -14.18 38.85
CA PRO A 108 -31.44 -14.15 38.01
C PRO A 108 -30.95 -15.59 37.75
N SER A 109 -31.31 -16.13 36.59
CA SER A 109 -30.60 -17.26 36.01
C SER A 109 -29.15 -16.86 35.72
N PRO A 110 -28.16 -17.73 35.99
CA PRO A 110 -26.75 -17.44 35.74
C PRO A 110 -26.58 -17.20 34.23
N VAL A 111 -26.15 -15.99 33.88
CA VAL A 111 -25.78 -15.61 32.51
C VAL A 111 -24.61 -16.50 32.11
N ALA A 112 -24.88 -17.50 31.28
CA ALA A 112 -23.85 -18.19 30.54
C ALA A 112 -23.13 -17.12 29.70
N ILE A 113 -21.87 -16.85 30.06
CA ILE A 113 -20.96 -15.99 29.32
C ILE A 113 -20.81 -16.66 27.95
N ALA A 114 -21.51 -16.14 26.94
CA ALA A 114 -21.27 -16.51 25.57
C ALA A 114 -19.81 -16.14 25.26
N PRO A 115 -19.00 -17.04 24.68
CA PRO A 115 -17.62 -16.72 24.31
C PRO A 115 -17.64 -15.55 23.33
N SER A 116 -16.96 -14.46 23.67
CA SER A 116 -16.79 -13.30 22.77
C SER A 116 -16.13 -13.78 21.46
N PRO A 117 -16.74 -13.57 20.29
CA PRO A 117 -16.21 -14.05 19.00
C PRO A 117 -15.01 -13.23 18.46
N GLU A 118 -14.47 -12.26 19.22
CA GLU A 118 -13.41 -11.33 18.81
C GLU A 118 -12.09 -11.94 18.29
N PRO A 119 -11.51 -13.03 18.85
CA PRO A 119 -10.17 -13.44 18.44
C PRO A 119 -10.10 -14.00 17.01
N GLN A 120 -11.22 -14.45 16.44
CA GLN A 120 -11.22 -15.10 15.14
C GLN A 120 -11.15 -14.10 13.97
N ALA A 121 -11.78 -12.94 14.09
CA ALA A 121 -11.80 -11.93 13.04
C ALA A 121 -10.45 -11.19 12.90
N GLU A 122 -9.76 -10.92 14.02
CA GLU A 122 -8.41 -10.35 13.98
C GLU A 122 -7.39 -11.34 13.41
N GLN A 123 -7.48 -12.62 13.77
CA GLN A 123 -6.64 -13.66 13.19
C GLN A 123 -6.83 -13.75 11.67
N GLN A 124 -8.08 -13.73 11.20
CA GLN A 124 -8.39 -13.73 9.78
C GLN A 124 -7.84 -12.49 9.07
N LEU A 125 -7.96 -11.31 9.66
CA LEU A 125 -7.39 -10.09 9.09
C LEU A 125 -5.87 -10.23 8.89
N GLN A 126 -5.16 -10.71 9.90
CA GLN A 126 -3.71 -10.94 9.83
C GLN A 126 -3.36 -11.97 8.74
N ASP A 127 -4.11 -13.07 8.66
CA ASP A 127 -3.93 -14.09 7.61
C ASP A 127 -4.14 -13.51 6.21
N TYR A 128 -5.17 -12.69 6.01
CA TYR A 128 -5.43 -12.01 4.73
C TYR A 128 -4.36 -10.99 4.40
N LEU A 129 -3.80 -10.29 5.39
CA LEU A 129 -2.69 -9.35 5.16
C LEU A 129 -1.41 -10.06 4.74
N GLY A 130 -1.09 -11.21 5.34
CA GLY A 130 0.01 -12.05 4.87
C GLY A 130 -0.22 -12.58 3.45
N GLN A 131 -1.45 -12.97 3.12
CA GLN A 131 -1.81 -13.36 1.75
C GLN A 131 -1.71 -12.19 0.77
N PHE A 132 -2.12 -10.99 1.19
CA PHE A 132 -2.04 -9.79 0.37
C PHE A 132 -0.59 -9.43 0.05
N GLN A 133 0.30 -9.46 1.05
CA GLN A 133 1.75 -9.31 0.87
C GLN A 133 2.27 -10.27 -0.21
N THR A 134 1.93 -11.55 -0.09
CA THR A 134 2.30 -12.58 -1.06
C THR A 134 1.73 -12.32 -2.46
N SER A 135 0.45 -11.94 -2.56
CA SER A 135 -0.27 -11.75 -3.84
C SER A 135 0.24 -10.56 -4.65
N LEU A 136 0.66 -9.51 -3.94
CA LEU A 136 1.15 -8.29 -4.55
C LEU A 136 2.59 -8.41 -5.09
N GLY A 137 3.31 -9.47 -4.71
CA GLY A 137 4.77 -9.38 -4.60
C GLY A 137 5.17 -8.18 -3.74
N ALA A 138 4.29 -7.78 -2.82
CA ALA A 138 4.52 -6.67 -1.93
C ALA A 138 5.47 -7.12 -0.87
N VAL A 139 6.40 -6.23 -0.58
CA VAL A 139 7.35 -6.47 0.46
C VAL A 139 6.84 -5.68 1.65
N GLY A 140 6.43 -6.40 2.70
CA GLY A 140 6.05 -5.76 3.97
C GLY A 140 7.23 -4.99 4.54
N ALA A 141 6.97 -4.04 5.45
CA ALA A 141 8.00 -3.24 6.12
C ALA A 141 9.21 -4.07 6.59
N SER A 142 8.89 -5.25 7.12
CA SER A 142 9.77 -6.24 7.72
C SER A 142 10.48 -7.15 6.71
N GLU A 143 9.96 -7.29 5.48
CA GLU A 143 10.46 -8.26 4.48
C GLU A 143 11.37 -7.64 3.41
N THR A 144 11.61 -6.33 3.46
CA THR A 144 12.34 -5.58 2.42
C THR A 144 13.84 -5.87 2.39
N ALA A 145 14.28 -7.12 2.57
CA ALA A 145 15.68 -7.52 2.63
C ALA A 145 16.54 -6.61 3.53
N GLY A 146 15.95 -6.07 4.60
CA GLY A 146 16.59 -5.10 5.51
C GLY A 146 16.55 -3.63 5.05
N LEU A 147 16.06 -3.32 3.85
CA LEU A 147 15.97 -1.97 3.28
C LEU A 147 14.81 -1.13 3.85
N GLY A 148 13.91 -1.74 4.63
CA GLY A 148 12.77 -1.07 5.24
C GLY A 148 11.77 -0.50 4.22
N ILE A 149 10.77 0.22 4.73
CA ILE A 149 9.85 0.99 3.88
C ILE A 149 10.54 2.27 3.42
N PRO A 150 10.57 2.56 2.11
CA PRO A 150 11.13 3.80 1.60
C PRO A 150 10.22 4.99 1.93
N TYR A 151 10.35 5.51 3.16
CA TYR A 151 9.55 6.62 3.70
C TYR A 151 9.63 7.89 2.84
N TYR A 152 10.76 8.13 2.17
CA TYR A 152 10.97 9.27 1.25
C TYR A 152 10.07 9.23 0.01
N LEU A 153 9.38 8.12 -0.26
CA LEU A 153 8.40 7.99 -1.34
C LEU A 153 6.97 8.31 -0.90
N PHE A 154 6.73 8.55 0.40
CA PHE A 154 5.46 9.11 0.87
C PHE A 154 5.36 10.61 0.52
N PRO A 155 4.21 11.09 0.00
CA PRO A 155 3.98 12.51 -0.23
C PRO A 155 4.08 13.37 1.04
N GLN A 156 3.69 12.80 2.19
CA GLN A 156 3.66 13.46 3.50
C GLN A 156 4.16 12.49 4.57
N ALA A 157 5.43 12.10 4.49
CA ALA A 157 6.03 11.07 5.37
C ALA A 157 5.85 11.37 6.88
N GLU A 158 5.87 12.66 7.27
CA GLU A 158 5.69 13.11 8.66
C GLU A 158 4.33 12.74 9.28
N LEU A 159 3.33 12.40 8.46
CA LEU A 159 2.04 11.91 8.94
C LEU A 159 2.03 10.41 9.29
N TYR A 160 3.04 9.68 8.81
CA TYR A 160 3.13 8.23 8.96
C TYR A 160 4.29 7.81 9.85
N PHE A 161 5.32 8.65 9.96
CA PHE A 161 6.51 8.41 10.76
C PHE A 161 6.81 9.60 11.66
N THR A 162 7.40 9.34 12.82
CA THR A 162 7.80 10.42 13.73
C THR A 162 8.93 11.27 13.13
N ALA A 163 8.89 12.59 13.28
CA ALA A 163 9.91 13.48 12.73
C ALA A 163 11.35 13.12 13.19
N GLU A 164 11.51 12.71 14.44
CA GLU A 164 12.79 12.28 15.01
C GLU A 164 13.35 11.03 14.30
N SER A 165 12.48 10.08 13.95
CA SER A 165 12.89 8.85 13.29
C SER A 165 13.20 9.05 11.81
N ILE A 166 12.50 9.96 11.14
CA ILE A 166 12.84 10.39 9.78
C ILE A 166 14.23 11.03 9.78
N ALA A 167 14.49 11.99 10.68
CA ALA A 167 15.79 12.64 10.79
C ALA A 167 16.93 11.65 11.12
N ALA A 168 16.66 10.64 11.95
CA ALA A 168 17.59 9.56 12.24
C ALA A 168 17.87 8.68 11.00
N ALA A 169 16.83 8.33 10.24
CA ALA A 169 16.94 7.55 9.00
C ALA A 169 17.66 8.32 7.87
N ASP A 170 17.50 9.64 7.80
CA ASP A 170 18.26 10.49 6.87
C ASP A 170 19.75 10.55 7.23
N SER A 171 20.07 10.44 8.52
CA SER A 171 21.44 10.50 9.03
C SER A 171 22.14 9.15 9.03
N SER A 172 21.39 8.05 9.11
CA SER A 172 21.91 6.69 9.19
C SER A 172 21.09 5.77 8.28
N PRO A 173 21.69 5.21 7.21
CA PRO A 173 20.96 4.37 6.25
C PRO A 173 20.43 3.07 6.87
N ASP A 174 20.98 2.63 8.00
CA ASP A 174 20.53 1.45 8.74
C ASP A 174 19.40 1.76 9.74
N ALA A 175 19.10 3.04 9.99
CA ALA A 175 18.03 3.42 10.91
C ALA A 175 16.68 3.36 10.19
N GLN A 176 15.75 2.57 10.74
CA GLN A 176 14.39 2.49 10.22
C GLN A 176 13.50 3.57 10.84
N PRO A 177 12.69 4.25 10.04
CA PRO A 177 11.74 5.23 10.55
C PRO A 177 10.69 4.52 11.42
N VAL A 178 10.45 5.09 12.59
CA VAL A 178 9.43 4.67 13.55
C VAL A 178 8.08 5.22 13.11
N GLN A 179 7.09 4.34 12.98
CA GLN A 179 5.72 4.66 12.59
C GLN A 179 4.99 5.42 13.70
N VAL A 180 4.04 6.27 13.33
CA VAL A 180 3.18 6.96 14.31
C VAL A 180 2.19 6.00 14.98
N GLU A 181 1.74 6.36 16.18
CA GLU A 181 0.79 5.56 16.93
C GLU A 181 -0.54 5.38 16.18
N GLY A 182 -1.01 4.14 16.12
CA GLY A 182 -2.28 3.76 15.50
C GLY A 182 -2.11 3.10 14.13
N ILE A 183 -0.92 3.18 13.54
CA ILE A 183 -0.55 2.34 12.39
C ILE A 183 -0.24 0.94 12.92
N GLU A 184 -0.92 -0.05 12.38
CA GLU A 184 -0.64 -1.48 12.64
C GLU A 184 0.41 -2.02 11.68
N ASP A 185 0.30 -1.66 10.40
CA ASP A 185 1.23 -2.12 9.37
C ASP A 185 1.22 -1.17 8.16
N ILE A 186 2.28 -1.23 7.37
CA ILE A 186 2.42 -0.51 6.11
C ILE A 186 2.98 -1.46 5.07
N LEU A 187 2.27 -1.59 3.95
CA LEU A 187 2.61 -2.49 2.86
C LEU A 187 2.98 -1.72 1.61
N TRP A 188 3.98 -2.21 0.90
CA TRP A 188 4.43 -1.66 -0.38
C TRP A 188 3.88 -2.47 -1.56
N ALA A 189 2.82 -2.00 -2.20
CA ALA A 189 2.26 -2.57 -3.42
C ALA A 189 2.96 -2.01 -4.67
N SER A 190 4.07 -2.65 -5.05
CA SER A 190 4.90 -2.23 -6.20
C SER A 190 4.11 -2.27 -7.51
N ARG A 191 4.29 -1.26 -8.36
CA ARG A 191 3.69 -1.13 -9.70
C ARG A 191 2.16 -1.14 -9.71
N LYS A 192 1.52 -0.85 -8.58
CA LYS A 192 0.06 -0.74 -8.48
C LYS A 192 -0.37 0.70 -8.23
N ARG A 193 -1.49 1.05 -8.87
CA ARG A 193 -2.22 2.29 -8.60
C ARG A 193 -3.18 2.06 -7.42
N PRO A 194 -3.61 3.12 -6.71
CA PRO A 194 -4.50 2.99 -5.56
C PRO A 194 -5.78 2.21 -5.87
N ASP A 195 -6.44 2.51 -7.00
CA ASP A 195 -7.68 1.82 -7.39
C ASP A 195 -7.45 0.32 -7.60
N ALA A 196 -6.32 -0.06 -8.21
CA ALA A 196 -6.00 -1.47 -8.45
C ALA A 196 -5.66 -2.20 -7.14
N ALA A 197 -4.99 -1.53 -6.20
CA ALA A 197 -4.74 -2.07 -4.87
C ALA A 197 -6.05 -2.25 -4.07
N LEU A 198 -6.99 -1.31 -4.17
CA LEU A 198 -8.31 -1.42 -3.54
C LEU A 198 -9.09 -2.63 -4.07
N GLU A 199 -9.13 -2.84 -5.39
CA GLU A 199 -9.87 -3.96 -5.98
C GLU A 199 -9.30 -5.32 -5.56
N GLU A 200 -7.99 -5.43 -5.43
CA GLU A 200 -7.36 -6.65 -4.91
C GLU A 200 -7.64 -6.86 -3.43
N LEU A 201 -7.59 -5.80 -2.61
CA LEU A 201 -8.02 -5.85 -1.22
C LEU A 201 -9.48 -6.33 -1.12
N ARG A 202 -10.39 -5.79 -1.93
CA ARG A 202 -11.79 -6.26 -1.96
C ARG A 202 -11.91 -7.74 -2.35
N THR A 203 -11.04 -8.20 -3.24
CA THR A 203 -11.00 -9.60 -3.70
C THR A 203 -10.47 -10.56 -2.62
N LEU A 204 -9.51 -10.11 -1.81
CA LEU A 204 -8.92 -10.90 -0.73
C LEU A 204 -9.81 -10.90 0.52
N PHE A 205 -10.27 -9.72 0.92
CA PHE A 205 -11.10 -9.51 2.10
C PHE A 205 -12.59 -9.72 1.77
N GLN A 206 -12.93 -10.85 1.16
CA GLN A 206 -14.33 -11.18 0.86
C GLN A 206 -15.13 -11.30 2.16
N GLY A 207 -16.31 -10.68 2.18
CA GLY A 207 -17.16 -10.63 3.36
C GLY A 207 -16.84 -9.49 4.33
N PHE A 208 -15.83 -8.67 4.04
CA PHE A 208 -15.66 -7.36 4.67
C PHE A 208 -16.41 -6.28 3.88
N THR A 209 -16.87 -5.25 4.58
CA THR A 209 -17.44 -4.04 3.97
C THR A 209 -16.36 -2.98 3.88
N PHE A 210 -16.23 -2.35 2.71
CA PHE A 210 -15.34 -1.22 2.47
C PHE A 210 -16.18 0.04 2.28
N ALA A 211 -16.07 1.01 3.18
CA ALA A 211 -16.71 2.31 3.07
C ALA A 211 -15.64 3.41 2.99
N GLU A 212 -15.78 4.34 2.05
CA GLU A 212 -14.87 5.49 1.98
C GLU A 212 -15.04 6.37 3.22
N ALA A 213 -13.93 6.69 3.88
CA ALA A 213 -13.85 7.41 5.14
C ALA A 213 -13.07 8.74 5.01
N GLY A 214 -12.80 9.19 3.78
CA GLY A 214 -12.15 10.47 3.48
C GLY A 214 -10.76 10.31 2.87
N GLU A 215 -9.90 11.30 3.10
CA GLU A 215 -8.53 11.34 2.56
C GLU A 215 -7.56 11.65 3.71
N PHE A 216 -6.38 11.02 3.69
CA PHE A 216 -5.30 11.26 4.65
C PHE A 216 -3.96 11.12 3.94
N GLY A 217 -3.05 12.06 4.19
CA GLY A 217 -1.68 12.07 3.63
C GLY A 217 -1.57 11.97 2.11
N GLY A 218 -2.58 12.45 1.39
CA GLY A 218 -2.64 12.42 -0.09
C GLY A 218 -3.16 11.10 -0.68
N GLY A 219 -3.83 10.28 0.14
CA GLY A 219 -4.44 9.02 -0.27
C GLY A 219 -5.84 8.84 0.31
N ALA A 220 -6.70 8.09 -0.39
CA ALA A 220 -8.04 7.79 0.10
C ALA A 220 -7.97 6.85 1.33
N VAL A 221 -8.88 7.04 2.27
CA VAL A 221 -9.04 6.20 3.47
C VAL A 221 -10.33 5.41 3.33
N TYR A 222 -10.28 4.12 3.62
CA TYR A 222 -11.42 3.23 3.62
C TYR A 222 -11.57 2.59 4.99
N GLN A 223 -12.76 2.71 5.58
CA GLN A 223 -13.15 1.90 6.72
C GLN A 223 -13.46 0.48 6.23
N VAL A 224 -12.76 -0.49 6.79
CA VAL A 224 -12.91 -1.92 6.50
C VAL A 224 -13.50 -2.58 7.73
N SER A 225 -14.68 -3.19 7.61
CA SER A 225 -15.39 -3.76 8.75
C SER A 225 -15.99 -5.13 8.47
N GLN A 226 -15.92 -6.03 9.45
CA GLN A 226 -16.61 -7.32 9.46
C GLN A 226 -17.04 -7.64 10.90
N GLY A 227 -18.36 -7.76 11.13
CA GLY A 227 -18.90 -7.92 12.48
C GLY A 227 -18.56 -6.72 13.37
N SER A 228 -17.88 -6.97 14.49
CA SER A 228 -17.40 -5.94 15.42
C SER A 228 -15.99 -5.40 15.09
N THR A 229 -15.28 -6.05 14.17
CA THR A 229 -13.92 -5.66 13.82
C THR A 229 -13.96 -4.51 12.82
N VAL A 230 -13.27 -3.41 13.16
CA VAL A 230 -13.12 -2.23 12.31
C VAL A 230 -11.64 -1.89 12.19
N ARG A 231 -11.20 -1.62 10.97
CA ARG A 231 -9.87 -1.09 10.62
C ARG A 231 -10.01 0.00 9.57
N TYR A 232 -8.97 0.80 9.39
CA TYR A 232 -8.92 1.80 8.34
C TYR A 232 -7.73 1.54 7.43
N VAL A 233 -7.97 1.49 6.13
CA VAL A 233 -6.95 1.28 5.12
C VAL A 233 -6.78 2.57 4.33
N ASN A 234 -5.58 3.14 4.37
CA ASN A 234 -5.22 4.32 3.62
C ASN A 234 -4.32 3.95 2.43
N LEU A 235 -4.77 4.30 1.23
CA LEU A 235 -4.10 3.98 -0.03
C LEU A 235 -3.38 5.21 -0.56
N VAL A 236 -2.07 5.26 -0.40
CA VAL A 236 -1.25 6.44 -0.72
C VAL A 236 -0.38 6.14 -1.93
N GLN A 237 -0.60 6.85 -3.02
CA GLN A 237 0.26 6.74 -4.21
C GLN A 237 1.66 7.26 -3.85
N SER A 238 2.71 6.51 -4.21
CA SER A 238 4.08 6.99 -4.07
C SER A 238 4.33 8.27 -4.88
N THR A 239 5.26 9.10 -4.43
CA THR A 239 5.62 10.38 -5.09
C THR A 239 6.10 10.20 -6.53
N ASP A 240 6.76 9.08 -6.82
CA ASP A 240 7.21 8.68 -8.16
C ASP A 240 6.13 7.97 -8.99
N LYS A 241 4.95 7.72 -8.40
CA LYS A 241 3.80 7.02 -9.00
C LYS A 241 4.08 5.59 -9.45
N THR A 242 5.16 4.99 -8.96
CA THR A 242 5.51 3.61 -9.28
C THR A 242 4.89 2.61 -8.32
N ALA A 243 4.34 3.06 -7.18
CA ALA A 243 3.80 2.17 -6.16
C ALA A 243 2.57 2.72 -5.42
N THR A 244 1.87 1.74 -4.86
CA THR A 244 0.83 1.74 -3.82
C THR A 244 1.31 1.62 -2.37
N PHE A 245 1.30 2.62 -1.49
CA PHE A 245 1.39 2.30 -0.06
C PHE A 245 0.02 1.95 0.49
N VAL A 246 -0.08 0.83 1.20
CA VAL A 246 -1.28 0.41 1.91
C VAL A 246 -1.00 0.51 3.39
N VAL A 247 -1.48 1.58 4.01
CA VAL A 247 -1.28 1.86 5.44
C VAL A 247 -2.51 1.39 6.20
N ILE A 248 -2.31 0.58 7.23
CA ILE A 248 -3.38 -0.05 7.99
C ILE A 248 -3.40 0.57 9.37
N TRP A 249 -4.55 1.09 9.76
CA TRP A 249 -4.76 1.77 11.03
C TRP A 249 -5.77 1.01 11.89
N ASN A 250 -5.50 0.97 13.19
CA ASN A 250 -6.42 0.44 14.21
C ASN A 250 -7.50 1.46 14.63
N ARG A 251 -7.38 2.72 14.21
CA ARG A 251 -8.31 3.83 14.46
C ARG A 251 -8.40 4.73 13.23
N ASP A 252 -9.40 5.61 13.19
CA ASP A 252 -9.54 6.57 12.09
C ASP A 252 -8.34 7.54 12.12
N PRO A 253 -7.50 7.61 11.07
CA PRO A 253 -6.35 8.52 11.04
C PRO A 253 -6.74 10.00 11.17
N ASN A 254 -7.94 10.38 10.72
CA ASN A 254 -8.45 11.75 10.80
C ASN A 254 -8.91 12.12 12.22
N SER A 255 -9.23 11.15 13.07
CA SER A 255 -9.63 11.41 14.46
C SER A 255 -8.49 11.98 15.31
N THR A 256 -7.25 11.61 14.99
CA THR A 256 -6.03 12.09 15.66
C THR A 256 -5.68 13.52 15.28
N GLN A 257 -6.00 13.93 14.04
CA GLN A 257 -5.66 15.27 13.54
C GLN A 257 -6.56 16.37 14.11
N ALA A 258 -7.78 16.01 14.54
CA ALA A 258 -8.69 16.95 15.23
C ALA A 258 -8.20 17.37 16.63
N ALA A 259 -7.14 16.75 17.16
CA ALA A 259 -6.56 17.04 18.48
C ALA A 259 -5.24 17.83 18.43
N ALA A 260 -4.73 18.19 17.24
CA ALA A 260 -3.59 19.09 17.14
C ALA A 260 -4.07 20.56 17.31
N PRO A 261 -3.61 21.28 18.35
CA PRO A 261 -4.05 22.64 18.68
C PRO A 261 -3.62 23.70 17.66
#